data_AF-A0A2S9FP56-F1
#
_entry.id   AF-A0A2S9FP56-F1
#
_cell.length_a   1.000
_cell.length_b   1.000
_cell.length_c   1.000
_cell.angle_alpha   90.00
_cell.angle_beta   90.00
_cell.angle_gamma   90.00
#
_symmetry.space_group_name_H-M   'P 1'
#
loop_
_entity.id
_entity.type
_entity.pdbx_description
1 polymer ?
#
loop_
_entity_poly.entity_id
_entity_poly.type
_entity_poly.pdbx_seq_one_letter_code
_entity_poly.pdbx_strand_id
1 'polypeptide(L)'
;PGGSEGVEIGRAQWVQAVAARVTPEAAMNPVLLKPGSDQRSHVVLMGQPWGHVSSSDWLEGRRALAEAAHAAYDDLASRYDIVIAEGAGSPTEINLRAGDYVNLGLARHAGMPAV
;
A
#
# COMPACT_ATOMS: atom_id res chain seq x y z
N PRO A 1 8.41 28.50 3.16
CA PRO A 1 9.34 27.56 2.52
C PRO A 1 9.01 26.11 2.92
N GLY A 2 8.70 25.27 1.94
CA GLY A 2 8.26 23.88 2.12
C GLY A 2 7.32 23.54 0.97
N GLY A 3 7.88 23.34 -0.21
CA GLY A 3 7.14 23.16 -1.45
C GLY A 3 6.17 21.99 -1.38
N SER A 4 5.13 22.08 -2.21
CA SER A 4 4.33 20.93 -2.63
C SER A 4 5.24 19.92 -3.34
N GLU A 5 6.03 19.17 -2.58
CA GLU A 5 6.67 17.97 -3.10
C GLU A 5 5.55 17.00 -3.44
N GLY A 6 5.34 16.81 -4.75
CA GLY A 6 4.27 15.96 -5.25
C GLY A 6 4.37 14.58 -4.62
N VAL A 7 3.28 14.12 -4.04
CA VAL A 7 3.16 12.77 -3.51
C VAL A 7 3.06 11.82 -4.71
N GLU A 8 3.97 10.86 -4.81
CA GLU A 8 3.88 9.84 -5.87
C GLU A 8 2.79 8.81 -5.50
N ILE A 9 1.85 8.59 -6.40
CA ILE A 9 0.72 7.67 -6.21
C ILE A 9 0.52 6.83 -7.47
N GLY A 10 0.15 5.56 -7.30
CA GLY A 10 -0.21 4.68 -8.39
C GLY A 10 -1.36 5.26 -9.22
N ARG A 11 -1.25 5.15 -10.56
CA ARG A 11 -2.27 5.68 -11.47
C ARG A 11 -3.66 5.11 -11.20
N ALA A 12 -3.76 3.83 -10.84
CA ALA A 12 -5.04 3.19 -10.53
C ALA A 12 -5.69 3.84 -9.30
N GLN A 13 -4.94 3.98 -8.20
CA GLN A 13 -5.42 4.62 -6.96
C GLN A 13 -5.77 6.09 -7.17
N TRP A 14 -4.99 6.81 -7.98
CA TRP A 14 -5.32 8.18 -8.36
C TRP A 14 -6.68 8.27 -9.08
N VAL A 15 -6.91 7.40 -10.08
CA VAL A 15 -8.18 7.38 -10.83
C VAL A 15 -9.34 6.97 -9.93
N GLN A 16 -9.14 5.99 -9.04
CA GLN A 16 -10.15 5.56 -8.06
C GLN A 16 -10.55 6.69 -7.11
N ALA A 17 -9.57 7.44 -6.59
CA ALA A 17 -9.80 8.60 -5.72
C ALA A 17 -10.63 9.68 -6.45
N VAL A 18 -10.25 10.02 -7.68
CA VAL A 18 -10.99 10.98 -8.51
C VAL A 18 -12.41 10.49 -8.80
N ALA A 19 -12.59 9.21 -9.13
CA ALA A 19 -13.91 8.61 -9.37
C ALA A 19 -14.80 8.64 -8.11
N ALA A 20 -14.20 8.41 -6.94
CA ALA A 20 -14.85 8.54 -5.63
C ALA A 20 -15.05 10.00 -5.17
N ARG A 21 -14.61 10.98 -5.97
CA ARG A 21 -14.69 12.42 -5.67
C ARG A 21 -13.96 12.85 -4.40
N VAL A 22 -12.83 12.20 -4.10
CA VAL A 22 -11.94 12.55 -3.00
C VAL A 22 -10.60 13.04 -3.53
N THR A 23 -9.91 13.87 -2.76
CA THR A 23 -8.56 14.33 -3.11
C THR A 23 -7.58 13.16 -3.05
N PRO A 24 -6.86 12.83 -4.15
CA PRO A 24 -5.87 11.76 -4.12
C PRO A 24 -4.74 12.08 -3.15
N GLU A 25 -4.38 11.12 -2.31
CA GLU A 25 -3.32 11.26 -1.30
C GLU A 25 -2.56 9.95 -1.08
N ALA A 26 -1.37 10.05 -0.47
CA ALA A 26 -0.45 8.91 -0.32
C ALA A 26 -1.07 7.76 0.48
N ALA A 27 -1.92 8.05 1.45
CA ALA A 27 -2.58 7.04 2.28
C ALA A 27 -3.45 6.07 1.47
N MET A 28 -3.92 6.48 0.28
CA MET A 28 -4.69 5.62 -0.63
C MET A 28 -3.80 4.61 -1.38
N ASN A 29 -2.48 4.83 -1.42
CA ASN A 29 -1.50 3.90 -1.96
C ASN A 29 -0.20 3.95 -1.14
N PRO A 30 -0.24 3.51 0.13
CA PRO A 30 0.84 3.78 1.09
C PRO A 30 2.14 3.08 0.69
N VAL A 31 2.05 1.95 -0.03
CA VAL A 31 3.18 1.23 -0.59
C VAL A 31 2.97 1.08 -2.10
N LEU A 32 3.78 1.77 -2.89
CA LEU A 32 3.82 1.63 -4.34
C LEU A 32 5.11 0.92 -4.75
N LEU A 33 4.96 -0.24 -5.38
CA LEU A 33 6.06 -0.98 -5.97
C LEU A 33 6.23 -0.61 -7.43
N LYS A 34 7.43 -0.18 -7.81
CA LYS A 34 7.81 0.09 -9.19
C LYS A 34 8.77 -0.99 -9.68
N PRO A 35 8.59 -1.52 -10.90
CA PRO A 35 9.53 -2.48 -11.46
C PRO A 35 10.93 -1.87 -11.53
N GLY A 36 11.94 -2.60 -11.04
CA GLY A 36 13.36 -2.26 -11.12
C GLY A 36 14.15 -3.32 -11.92
N SER A 37 15.48 -3.17 -11.97
CA SER A 37 16.37 -4.18 -12.56
C SER A 37 16.65 -5.33 -11.58
N ASP A 38 17.15 -6.46 -12.10
CA ASP A 38 17.75 -7.56 -11.32
C ASP A 38 16.86 -8.14 -10.21
N GLN A 39 15.57 -8.35 -10.50
CA GLN A 39 14.57 -8.92 -9.57
C GLN A 39 14.34 -8.07 -8.30
N ARG A 40 14.59 -6.75 -8.37
CA ARG A 40 14.31 -5.80 -7.30
C ARG A 40 13.16 -4.87 -7.70
N SER A 41 12.36 -4.47 -6.72
CA SER A 41 11.34 -3.44 -6.90
C SER A 41 11.75 -2.18 -6.13
N HIS A 42 11.57 -1.01 -6.75
CA HIS A 42 11.72 0.25 -6.03
C HIS A 42 10.44 0.50 -5.24
N VAL A 43 10.60 0.89 -3.98
CA VAL A 43 9.49 1.19 -3.10
C VAL A 43 9.34 2.69 -2.94
N VAL A 44 8.12 3.15 -3.16
CA VAL A 44 7.65 4.46 -2.73
C VAL A 44 6.75 4.21 -1.51
N LEU A 45 7.13 4.78 -0.36
CA LEU A 45 6.39 4.67 0.90
C LEU A 45 5.79 6.04 1.22
N MET A 46 4.47 6.09 1.38
CA MET A 46 3.73 7.33 1.63
C MET A 46 4.08 8.44 0.62
N GLY A 47 4.20 8.03 -0.65
CA GLY A 47 4.50 8.91 -1.78
C GLY A 47 5.91 9.47 -1.85
N GLN A 48 6.82 8.95 -1.03
CA GLN A 48 8.23 9.32 -1.03
C GLN A 48 9.12 8.11 -1.37
N PRO A 49 10.26 8.29 -2.07
CA PRO A 49 11.22 7.21 -2.28
C PRO A 49 11.67 6.61 -0.95
N TRP A 50 11.55 5.29 -0.80
CA TRP A 50 11.91 4.58 0.44
C TRP A 50 13.14 3.69 0.28
N GLY A 51 13.28 3.03 -0.87
CA GLY A 51 14.40 2.14 -1.14
C GLY A 51 14.03 1.03 -2.11
N HIS A 52 14.64 -0.14 -1.93
CA HIS A 52 14.42 -1.30 -2.78
C HIS A 52 14.05 -2.51 -1.93
N VAL A 53 13.16 -3.35 -2.45
CA VAL A 53 12.89 -4.67 -1.88
C VAL A 53 13.32 -5.74 -2.89
N SER A 54 14.05 -6.73 -2.41
CA SER A 54 14.38 -7.96 -3.11
C SER A 54 13.53 -9.10 -2.56
N SER A 55 13.38 -10.19 -3.32
CA SER A 55 12.70 -11.40 -2.84
C SER A 55 13.42 -12.06 -1.64
N SER A 56 14.69 -11.73 -1.40
CA SER A 56 15.53 -12.29 -0.33
C SER A 56 15.56 -11.47 0.97
N ASP A 57 15.38 -10.15 0.93
CA ASP A 57 15.42 -9.25 2.12
C ASP A 57 14.03 -9.05 2.78
N TRP A 58 13.20 -10.08 2.65
CA TRP A 58 11.75 -9.93 2.60
C TRP A 58 11.08 -9.71 3.95
N LEU A 59 11.67 -10.20 5.06
CA LEU A 59 10.95 -10.29 6.33
C LEU A 59 10.91 -8.96 7.10
N GLU A 60 12.05 -8.31 7.30
CA GLU A 60 12.14 -7.04 8.05
C GLU A 60 11.56 -5.86 7.26
N GLY A 61 11.85 -5.79 5.95
CA GLY A 61 11.29 -4.77 5.07
C GLY A 61 9.77 -4.82 5.02
N ARG A 62 9.19 -6.02 4.91
CA ARG A 62 7.72 -6.18 4.93
C ARG A 62 7.06 -5.69 6.20
N ARG A 63 7.71 -5.81 7.36
CA ARG A 63 7.13 -5.34 8.63
C ARG A 63 6.91 -3.82 8.60
N ALA A 64 7.93 -3.05 8.19
CA ALA A 64 7.80 -1.60 8.08
C ALA A 64 6.74 -1.18 7.05
N LEU A 65 6.67 -1.90 5.92
CA LEU A 65 5.65 -1.66 4.88
C LEU A 65 4.23 -2.00 5.37
N ALA A 66 4.08 -3.08 6.14
CA ALA A 66 2.81 -3.47 6.74
C ALA A 66 2.36 -2.46 7.80
N GLU A 67 3.27 -2.01 8.68
CA GLU A 67 2.98 -0.98 9.68
C GLU A 67 2.49 0.31 9.02
N ALA A 68 3.15 0.76 7.93
CA ALA A 68 2.72 1.93 7.18
C ALA A 68 1.36 1.73 6.49
N ALA A 69 1.11 0.56 5.90
CA ALA A 69 -0.15 0.25 5.24
C ALA A 69 -1.33 0.21 6.21
N HIS A 70 -1.14 -0.41 7.39
CA HIS A 70 -2.14 -0.44 8.45
C HIS A 70 -2.41 0.95 9.01
N ALA A 71 -1.38 1.74 9.28
CA ALA A 71 -1.55 3.11 9.76
C ALA A 71 -2.28 4.01 8.75
N ALA A 72 -1.99 3.85 7.45
CA ALA A 72 -2.70 4.56 6.39
C ALA A 72 -4.17 4.16 6.30
N TYR A 73 -4.46 2.86 6.44
CA TYR A 73 -5.84 2.39 6.52
C TYR A 73 -6.57 2.97 7.74
N ASP A 74 -5.96 2.92 8.93
CA ASP A 74 -6.57 3.41 10.17
C ASP A 74 -6.87 4.91 10.08
N ASP A 75 -5.97 5.70 9.49
CA ASP A 75 -6.20 7.12 9.21
C ASP A 75 -7.38 7.34 8.25
N LEU A 76 -7.41 6.62 7.11
CA LEU A 76 -8.53 6.71 6.16
C LEU A 76 -9.85 6.30 6.82
N ALA A 77 -9.87 5.20 7.56
CA ALA A 77 -11.07 4.69 8.25
C ALA A 77 -11.57 5.66 9.33
N SER A 78 -10.69 6.50 9.90
CA SER A 78 -11.10 7.54 10.86
C SER A 78 -11.75 8.76 10.20
N ARG A 79 -11.55 8.98 8.90
CA ARG A 79 -11.98 10.19 8.16
C ARG A 79 -13.06 9.93 7.11
N TYR A 80 -13.26 8.69 6.69
CA TYR A 80 -14.22 8.31 5.66
C TYR A 80 -15.22 7.28 6.18
N ASP A 81 -16.50 7.47 5.83
CA ASP A 81 -17.56 6.53 6.20
C ASP A 81 -17.40 5.15 5.54
N ILE A 82 -16.80 5.12 4.34
CA ILE A 82 -16.60 3.91 3.53
C ILE A 82 -15.18 3.93 2.97
N VAL A 83 -14.43 2.86 3.22
CA VAL A 83 -13.12 2.59 2.63
C VAL A 83 -13.19 1.26 1.88
N ILE A 84 -12.83 1.28 0.59
CA ILE A 84 -12.73 0.07 -0.24
C ILE A 84 -11.25 -0.24 -0.43
N ALA A 85 -10.81 -1.38 0.09
CA ALA A 85 -9.46 -1.87 -0.09
C ALA A 85 -9.40 -2.86 -1.26
N GLU A 86 -8.60 -2.55 -2.27
CA GLU A 86 -8.29 -3.48 -3.37
C GLU A 86 -7.01 -4.26 -3.02
N GLY A 87 -7.10 -5.59 -3.09
CA GLY A 87 -5.95 -6.46 -2.91
C GLY A 87 -4.89 -6.29 -4.00
N ALA A 88 -3.66 -6.74 -3.72
CA ALA A 88 -2.56 -6.72 -4.68
C ALA A 88 -2.10 -8.15 -4.99
N GLY A 89 -2.07 -8.50 -6.28
CA GLY A 89 -1.71 -9.83 -6.74
C GLY A 89 -2.71 -10.91 -6.32
N SER A 90 -2.34 -12.18 -6.48
CA SER A 90 -3.21 -13.28 -6.06
C SER A 90 -3.01 -13.61 -4.57
N PRO A 91 -4.08 -13.74 -3.78
CA PRO A 91 -3.97 -14.23 -2.40
C PRO A 91 -3.64 -15.73 -2.32
N THR A 92 -3.60 -16.45 -3.46
CA THR A 92 -3.43 -17.92 -3.50
C THR A 92 -1.98 -18.38 -3.36
N GLU A 93 -1.01 -17.47 -3.37
CA GLU A 93 0.41 -17.80 -3.23
C GLU A 93 0.75 -18.14 -1.77
N ILE A 94 0.64 -19.43 -1.43
CA ILE A 94 0.79 -19.95 -0.06
C ILE A 94 2.12 -19.52 0.57
N ASN A 95 3.19 -19.45 -0.22
CA ASN A 95 4.52 -19.01 0.20
C ASN A 95 4.57 -17.55 0.67
N LEU A 96 3.61 -16.71 0.29
CA LEU A 96 3.56 -15.29 0.68
C LEU A 96 2.58 -15.03 1.83
N ARG A 97 1.72 -15.99 2.17
CA ARG A 97 0.62 -15.87 3.13
C ARG A 97 1.06 -15.45 4.54
N ALA A 98 2.22 -15.90 5.00
CA ALA A 98 2.73 -15.58 6.33
C ALA A 98 3.13 -14.10 6.50
N GLY A 99 3.41 -13.41 5.40
CA GLY A 99 3.75 -11.98 5.39
C GLY A 99 2.83 -11.16 4.48
N ASP A 100 1.63 -11.68 4.20
CA ASP A 100 0.61 -10.97 3.45
C ASP A 100 0.01 -9.87 4.33
N TYR A 101 0.27 -8.62 3.97
CA TYR A 101 -0.34 -7.43 4.58
C TYR A 101 -1.25 -6.67 3.60
N VAL A 102 -1.27 -7.07 2.32
CA VAL A 102 -1.96 -6.33 1.25
C VAL A 102 -3.33 -6.92 0.93
N ASN A 103 -3.55 -8.22 1.22
CA ASN A 103 -4.81 -8.91 0.99
C ASN A 103 -5.48 -9.29 2.31
N LEU A 104 -5.33 -10.54 2.76
CA LEU A 104 -5.99 -11.04 3.97
C LEU A 104 -5.36 -10.47 5.24
N GLY A 105 -4.11 -10.00 5.18
CA GLY A 105 -3.49 -9.30 6.30
C GLY A 105 -4.21 -8.01 6.65
N LEU A 106 -4.41 -7.13 5.66
CA LEU A 106 -5.19 -5.91 5.84
C LEU A 106 -6.62 -6.24 6.28
N ALA A 107 -7.22 -7.27 5.67
CA ALA A 107 -8.58 -7.66 6.03
C ALA A 107 -8.71 -8.04 7.52
N ARG A 108 -7.74 -8.79 8.04
CA ARG A 108 -7.67 -9.15 9.47
C ARG A 108 -7.37 -7.96 10.36
N HIS A 109 -6.44 -7.08 9.97
CA HIS A 109 -6.12 -5.86 10.73
C HIS A 109 -7.37 -5.00 10.93
N ALA A 110 -8.13 -4.79 9.86
CA ALA A 110 -9.32 -3.96 9.84
C ALA A 110 -10.60 -4.66 10.34
N GLY A 111 -10.58 -5.98 10.53
CA GLY A 111 -11.80 -6.76 10.78
C GLY A 111 -12.83 -6.68 9.64
N MET A 112 -12.39 -6.45 8.40
CA MET A 112 -13.28 -6.29 7.24
C MET A 112 -13.61 -7.65 6.59
N PRO A 113 -14.80 -7.80 5.99
CA PRO A 113 -15.08 -8.93 5.11
C PRO A 113 -14.18 -8.88 3.86
N ALA A 114 -13.73 -10.03 3.38
CA ALA A 114 -12.98 -10.18 2.13
C ALA A 114 -13.73 -11.10 1.16
N VAL A 115 -13.60 -10.84 -0.15
CA VAL A 115 -14.27 -11.56 -1.24
C VAL A 115 -13.26 -12.19 -2.18
#